data_AF-A0A453T595-F1
#
_entry.id   AF-A0A453T595-F1
#
_cell.length_a   1.000
_cell.length_b   1.000
_cell.length_c   1.000
_cell.angle_alpha   90.00
_cell.angle_beta   90.00
_cell.angle_gamma   90.00
#
_symmetry.space_group_name_H-M   'P 1'
#
loop_
_entity.id
_entity.type
_entity.pdbx_description
1 polymer ?
#
loop_
_entity_poly.entity_id
_entity_poly.type
_entity_poly.pdbx_seq_one_letter_code
_entity_poly.pdbx_strand_id
1 'polypeptide(L)' 'MRLERVVFALNRRRYEVAAGDVHPGTTLLEFIRTRTPFTGTKLGSLGCGEDF' A
#
# COMPACT_ATOMS: atom_id res chain seq x y z
N MET A 1 -23.01 -1.71 2.32
CA MET A 1 -21.98 -2.66 1.82
C MET A 1 -20.91 -2.79 2.90
N ARG A 2 -20.54 -4.02 3.30
CA ARG A 2 -19.41 -4.25 4.20
C ARG A 2 -18.17 -4.52 3.34
N LEU A 3 -17.09 -3.79 3.57
CA LEU A 3 -15.82 -4.08 2.91
C LEU A 3 -15.21 -5.30 3.60
N GLU A 4 -15.10 -6.41 2.85
CA GLU A 4 -14.52 -7.66 3.36
C GLU A 4 -13.00 -7.68 3.19
N ARG A 5 -12.52 -7.17 2.05
CA ARG A 5 -11.13 -7.32 1.61
C ARG A 5 -10.75 -6.25 0.59
N VAL A 6 -9.47 -5.88 0.59
CA VAL A 6 -8.83 -5.08 -0.46
C VAL A 6 -7.93 -6.00 -1.29
N VAL A 7 -8.07 -5.96 -2.61
CA VAL A 7 -7.30 -6.80 -3.54
C VAL A 7 -6.56 -5.93 -4.54
N PHE A 8 -5.27 -6.16 -4.69
CA PHE A 8 -4.44 -5.44 -5.66
C PHE A 8 -3.24 -6.28 -6.10
N ALA A 9 -2.54 -5.83 -7.13
CA ALA A 9 -1.30 -6.43 -7.60
C ALA A 9 -0.11 -5.52 -7.28
N LEU A 10 1.00 -6.11 -6.84
CA LEU A 10 2.27 -5.43 -6.63
C LEU A 10 3.39 -6.32 -7.17
N ASN A 11 4.21 -5.80 -8.08
CA ASN A 11 5.32 -6.54 -8.72
C ASN A 11 4.88 -7.89 -9.30
N ARG A 12 3.72 -7.92 -9.99
CA ARG A 12 3.07 -9.12 -10.56
C ARG A 12 2.57 -10.14 -9.54
N ARG A 13 2.64 -9.86 -8.24
CA ARG A 13 2.08 -10.68 -7.17
C ARG A 13 0.73 -10.13 -6.73
N ARG A 14 -0.25 -11.01 -6.54
CA ARG A 14 -1.57 -10.68 -6.01
C ARG A 14 -1.51 -10.57 -4.48
N TYR A 15 -2.07 -9.48 -3.96
CA TYR A 15 -2.22 -9.21 -2.54
C TYR A 15 -3.71 -9.14 -2.21
N GLU A 16 -4.07 -9.88 -1.18
CA GLU A 16 -5.42 -10.01 -0.69
C GLU A 16 -5.38 -9.69 0.81
N VAL A 17 -5.76 -8.47 1.17
CA VAL A 17 -5.74 -7.97 2.56
C VAL A 17 -7.17 -7.96 3.11
N ALA A 18 -7.39 -8.49 4.31
CA ALA A 18 -8.70 -8.40 4.95
C ALA A 18 -8.93 -6.95 5.41
N ALA A 19 -10.17 -6.46 5.33
CA ALA A 19 -10.45 -5.07 5.65
C ALA A 19 -10.16 -4.70 7.12
N GLY A 20 -10.17 -5.68 8.03
CA GLY A 20 -9.80 -5.48 9.44
C GLY A 20 -8.28 -5.41 9.70
N ASP A 21 -7.45 -5.82 8.74
CA ASP A 21 -6.00 -5.91 8.90
C ASP A 21 -5.27 -4.64 8.44
N VAL A 22 -5.98 -3.67 7.87
CA VAL A 22 -5.41 -2.43 7.33
C VAL A 22 -6.29 -1.23 7.66
N HIS A 23 -5.67 -0.17 8.17
CA HIS A 23 -6.39 1.05 8.44
C HIS A 23 -6.72 1.76 7.12
N PRO A 24 -7.92 2.37 6.95
CA PRO A 24 -8.27 3.08 5.71
C PRO A 24 -7.32 4.23 5.36
N GLY A 25 -6.62 4.79 6.35
CA GLY A 25 -5.59 5.82 6.16
C GLY A 25 -4.19 5.29 5.83
N THR A 26 -3.99 3.97 5.77
CA THR A 26 -2.69 3.39 5.39
C THR A 26 -2.39 3.73 3.94
N THR A 27 -1.24 4.36 3.71
CA THR A 27 -0.79 4.69 2.35
C THR A 27 -0.22 3.45 1.66
N LEU A 28 -0.22 3.45 0.32
CA LEU A 28 0.42 2.37 -0.44
C LEU A 28 1.93 2.26 -0.12
N LEU A 29 2.60 3.39 0.09
CA LEU A 29 4.00 3.44 0.48
C LEU A 29 4.25 2.76 1.83
N GLU A 30 3.43 3.10 2.83
CA GLU A 30 3.47 2.48 4.15
C GLU A 30 3.24 0.97 4.05
N PHE A 31 2.22 0.55 3.29
CA PHE A 31 1.94 -0.86 3.05
C PHE A 31 3.16 -1.58 2.45
N ILE A 32 3.75 -1.03 1.37
CA ILE A 32 4.89 -1.66 0.69
C ILE A 32 6.06 -1.83 1.66
N ARG A 33 6.41 -0.79 2.42
CA ARG A 33 7.60 -0.80 3.29
C ARG A 33 7.43 -1.65 4.54
N THR A 34 6.21 -1.83 5.04
CA THR A 34 5.95 -2.49 6.34
C THR A 34 5.31 -3.87 6.22
N ARG A 35 4.61 -4.15 5.12
CA ARG A 35 3.87 -5.41 4.89
C ARG A 35 4.45 -6.24 3.75
N THR A 36 5.55 -5.80 3.15
CA THR A 36 6.25 -6.55 2.10
C THR A 36 7.77 -6.51 2.30
N PRO A 37 8.54 -7.41 1.67
CA PRO A 37 10.00 -7.36 1.70
C PRO A 37 10.59 -6.18 0.90
N PHE A 38 9.78 -5.38 0.19
CA PHE A 38 10.27 -4.32 -0.68
C PHE A 38 10.55 -3.03 0.11
N THR A 39 11.83 -2.73 0.33
CA THR A 39 12.29 -1.55 1.11
C THR A 39 12.86 -0.43 0.23
N GLY A 40 12.86 -0.65 -1.09
CA GLY A 40 13.38 0.27 -2.10
C GLY A 40 12.54 1.55 -2.24
N THR A 41 11.22 1.47 -2.09
CA THR A 41 10.32 2.63 -2.20
C THR A 41 10.59 3.64 -1.08
N LYS A 42 10.77 4.92 -1.43
CA LYS A 42 11.22 5.98 -0.51
C LYS A 42 10.13 7.02 -0.25
N LEU A 43 10.23 7.65 0.92
CA LEU A 43 9.56 8.93 1.21
C LEU A 43 10.44 10.04 0.62
N GLY A 44 9.91 10.78 -0.35
CA GLY A 44 10.48 12.06 -0.78
C GLY A 44 9.91 13.22 0.05
N SER A 45 10.39 14.44 -0.15
CA SER A 45 9.67 15.63 0.34
C SER A 45 8.34 15.78 -0.42
N LEU A 46 7.33 16.42 0.20
CA LEU A 46 6.10 16.84 -0.47
C LEU A 46 6.44 17.44 -1.84
N GLY A 47 6.04 16.80 -2.94
CA GLY A 47 6.46 17.20 -4.30
C GLY A 47 7.18 16.14 -5.14
N CYS A 48 7.86 15.17 -4.53
CA CYS A 48 8.80 14.32 -5.26
C CYS A 48 8.15 13.00 -5.71
N GLY A 49 7.83 12.89 -7.00
CA GLY A 49 7.26 11.68 -7.62
C GLY A 49 5.74 11.60 -7.62
N GLU A 50 5.06 12.66 -7.17
CA GLU A 50 3.62 12.85 -7.29
C GLU A 50 3.43 14.00 -8.28
N ASP A 51 2.70 13.78 -9.37
CA ASP A 51 2.34 14.87 -10.28
C ASP A 51 1.34 15.78 -9.52
N PHE A 52 1.76 17.01 -9.20
CA PHE A 52 0.89 18.05 -8.62
C PHE A 52 0.16 18.81 -9.72
#